data_AF-A0A833QKD7-F1
#
_entry.id   AF-A0A833QKD7-F1
#
_cell.length_a   1.000
_cell.length_b   1.000
_cell.length_c   1.000
_cell.angle_alpha   90.00
_cell.angle_beta   90.00
_cell.angle_gamma   90.00
#
_symmetry.space_group_name_H-M   'P 1'
#
loop_
_entity.id
_entity.type
_entity.pdbx_description
1 polymer ?
#
loop_
_entity_poly.entity_id
_entity_poly.type
_entity_poly.pdbx_seq_one_letter_code
_entity_poly.pdbx_strand_id
1 'polypeptide(L)'
;MVITAKQEALIMDSWNEMKDDAPTFALKFFLRLFEIIPSATERFSFLRDSNLSLEKNRKLKAHAIYGGLRNATQLRRTGKVDVGANTSVEHLASVHFNAGIADVHFEVRRN
;
A
#
# COMPACT_ATOMS: atom_id res chain seq x y z
N MET A 1 14.76 -3.04 12.39
CA MET A 1 15.16 -4.29 11.69
C MET A 1 15.94 -3.90 10.44
N VAL A 2 17.13 -4.49 10.22
CA VAL A 2 17.96 -4.21 9.03
C VAL A 2 17.66 -5.27 7.96
N ILE A 3 17.33 -4.86 6.74
CA ILE A 3 17.11 -5.77 5.61
C ILE A 3 18.47 -6.29 5.12
N THR A 4 18.68 -7.60 5.17
CA THR A 4 19.88 -8.25 4.62
C THR A 4 19.88 -8.24 3.09
N ALA A 5 21.06 -8.39 2.47
CA ALA A 5 21.16 -8.47 1.00
C ALA A 5 20.30 -9.60 0.41
N LYS A 6 20.26 -10.76 1.09
CA LYS A 6 19.42 -11.90 0.69
C LYS A 6 17.93 -11.58 0.76
N GLN A 7 17.49 -10.90 1.81
CA GLN A 7 16.08 -10.47 1.93
C GLN A 7 15.71 -9.45 0.86
N GLU A 8 16.60 -8.52 0.54
CA GLU A 8 16.36 -7.58 -0.56
C GLU A 8 16.24 -8.30 -1.91
N ALA A 9 17.12 -9.25 -2.22
CA ALA A 9 17.05 -10.02 -3.45
C ALA A 9 15.69 -10.72 -3.58
N LEU A 10 15.24 -11.42 -2.52
CA LEU A 10 13.93 -12.06 -2.48
C LEU A 10 12.78 -11.06 -2.69
N ILE A 11 12.84 -9.88 -2.05
CA ILE A 11 11.84 -8.82 -2.23
C ILE A 11 11.78 -8.36 -3.70
N MET A 12 12.95 -8.17 -4.32
CA MET A 12 13.05 -7.71 -5.71
C MET A 12 12.60 -8.77 -6.70
N ASP A 13 12.92 -10.04 -6.46
CA ASP A 13 12.48 -11.16 -7.30
C ASP A 13 10.95 -11.30 -7.25
N SER A 14 10.38 -11.31 -6.04
CA SER A 14 8.92 -11.31 -5.87
C SER A 14 8.25 -10.09 -6.52
N TRP A 15 8.86 -8.91 -6.43
CA TRP A 15 8.34 -7.73 -7.14
C TRP A 15 8.34 -7.92 -8.65
N ASN A 16 9.43 -8.44 -9.20
CA ASN A 16 9.58 -8.64 -10.64
C ASN A 16 8.54 -9.62 -11.21
N GLU A 17 8.12 -10.62 -10.43
CA GLU A 17 7.03 -11.51 -10.79
C GLU A 17 5.65 -10.84 -10.71
N MET A 18 5.43 -9.96 -9.72
CA MET A 18 4.11 -9.33 -9.51
C MET A 18 3.86 -8.08 -10.36
N LYS A 19 4.90 -7.34 -10.75
CA LYS A 19 4.77 -5.97 -11.28
C LYS A 19 3.95 -5.88 -12.57
N ASP A 20 3.99 -6.92 -13.41
CA ASP A 20 3.30 -6.93 -14.70
C ASP A 20 1.77 -7.05 -14.53
N ASP A 21 1.33 -7.67 -13.43
CA ASP A 21 -0.08 -7.74 -13.02
C ASP A 21 -0.35 -6.96 -11.72
N ALA A 22 0.44 -5.89 -11.49
CA ALA A 22 0.35 -5.08 -10.28
C ALA A 22 -1.08 -4.61 -9.96
N PRO A 23 -1.92 -4.18 -10.93
CA PRO A 23 -3.30 -3.78 -10.64
C PRO A 23 -4.17 -4.90 -10.04
N THR A 24 -3.95 -6.16 -10.42
CA THR A 24 -4.70 -7.30 -9.89
C THR A 24 -4.22 -7.67 -8.50
N PHE A 25 -2.90 -7.72 -8.27
CA PHE A 25 -2.35 -7.95 -6.93
C PHE A 25 -2.76 -6.85 -5.95
N ALA A 26 -2.74 -5.59 -6.40
CA ALA A 26 -3.27 -4.43 -5.70
C ALA A 26 -4.73 -4.63 -5.24
N LEU A 27 -5.60 -5.05 -6.15
CA LEU A 27 -7.00 -5.29 -5.85
C LEU A 27 -7.16 -6.44 -4.84
N LYS A 28 -6.48 -7.57 -5.06
CA LYS A 28 -6.51 -8.72 -4.15
C LYS A 28 -6.04 -8.36 -2.74
N PHE A 29 -5.01 -7.52 -2.62
CA PHE A 29 -4.54 -7.00 -1.33
C PHE A 29 -5.65 -6.25 -0.59
N PHE A 30 -6.34 -5.33 -1.26
CA PHE A 30 -7.43 -4.58 -0.64
C PHE A 30 -8.64 -5.43 -0.30
N LEU A 31 -9.01 -6.37 -1.18
CA LEU A 31 -10.07 -7.33 -0.88
C LEU A 31 -9.74 -8.12 0.39
N ARG A 32 -8.51 -8.63 0.51
CA ARG A 32 -8.05 -9.34 1.71
C ARG A 32 -8.04 -8.44 2.95
N LEU A 33 -7.64 -7.18 2.81
CA LEU A 33 -7.67 -6.21 3.90
C LEU A 33 -9.10 -5.99 4.40
N PHE A 34 -10.06 -5.82 3.48
CA PHE A 34 -11.46 -5.60 3.83
C PHE A 34 -12.16 -6.86 4.35
N GLU A 35 -11.70 -8.06 3.98
CA GLU A 35 -12.13 -9.30 4.62
C GLU A 35 -11.71 -9.37 6.10
N ILE A 36 -10.48 -8.96 6.41
CA ILE A 36 -9.95 -9.00 7.79
C ILE A 36 -10.49 -7.84 8.62
N ILE A 37 -10.58 -6.65 8.01
CA ILE A 37 -10.99 -5.39 8.66
C ILE A 37 -12.05 -4.70 7.78
N PRO A 38 -13.32 -5.12 7.83
CA PRO A 38 -14.37 -4.53 6.99
C PRO A 38 -14.53 -3.01 7.17
N SER A 39 -14.33 -2.51 8.39
CA SER A 39 -14.40 -1.08 8.72
C SER A 39 -13.32 -0.23 8.06
N ALA A 40 -12.25 -0.83 7.52
CA ALA A 40 -11.21 -0.10 6.80
C ALA A 40 -11.76 0.57 5.53
N THR A 41 -12.85 0.05 4.96
CA THR A 41 -13.53 0.66 3.80
C THR A 41 -14.00 2.10 4.06
N GLU A 42 -14.42 2.41 5.29
CA GLU A 42 -14.92 3.73 5.70
C GLU A 42 -13.84 4.82 5.68
N ARG A 43 -12.56 4.43 5.71
CA ARG A 43 -11.41 5.35 5.65
C ARG A 43 -11.13 5.84 4.23
N PHE A 44 -11.71 5.20 3.22
CA PHE A 44 -11.59 5.60 1.83
C PHE A 44 -12.82 6.40 1.41
N SER A 45 -12.67 7.73 1.32
CA SER A 45 -13.76 8.62 0.89
C SER A 45 -14.37 8.22 -0.47
N PHE A 46 -13.54 7.72 -1.38
CA PHE A 46 -13.97 7.26 -2.71
C PHE A 46 -14.67 5.88 -2.72
N LEU A 47 -14.71 5.18 -1.59
CA LEU A 47 -15.51 3.98 -1.41
C LEU A 47 -16.84 4.31 -0.74
N ARG A 48 -16.84 5.19 0.27
CA ARG A 48 -18.05 5.56 1.02
C ARG A 48 -19.18 6.08 0.13
N ASP A 49 -18.84 6.89 -0.87
CA ASP A 49 -19.82 7.57 -1.73
C ASP A 49 -20.00 6.85 -3.09
N SER A 50 -19.52 5.61 -3.22
CA SER A 50 -19.46 4.88 -4.49
C SER A 50 -20.43 3.71 -4.55
N ASN A 51 -21.29 3.70 -5.58
CA ASN A 51 -22.11 2.53 -5.94
C ASN A 51 -21.36 1.48 -6.78
N LEU A 52 -20.09 1.74 -7.11
CA LEU A 52 -19.26 0.79 -7.86
C LEU A 52 -18.76 -0.32 -6.96
N SER A 53 -18.73 -1.56 -7.49
CA SER A 53 -18.02 -2.65 -6.84
C SER A 53 -16.52 -2.32 -6.71
N LEU A 54 -15.88 -2.86 -5.67
CA LEU A 54 -14.47 -2.61 -5.36
C LEU A 54 -13.55 -2.88 -6.57
N GLU A 55 -13.85 -3.93 -7.34
CA GLU A 55 -13.11 -4.31 -8.54
C GLU A 55 -13.19 -3.30 -9.69
N LYS A 56 -14.29 -2.53 -9.75
CA LYS A 56 -14.52 -1.50 -10.76
C LYS A 56 -14.05 -0.12 -10.30
N ASN A 57 -13.67 0.03 -9.03
CA ASN A 57 -13.24 1.31 -8.49
C ASN A 57 -11.80 1.64 -8.93
N ARG A 58 -11.68 2.55 -9.91
CA ARG A 58 -10.37 2.98 -10.44
C ARG A 58 -9.48 3.68 -9.41
N LYS A 59 -10.07 4.37 -8.42
CA LYS A 59 -9.33 5.08 -7.37
C LYS A 59 -8.69 4.09 -6.38
N LEU A 60 -9.39 3.00 -6.05
CA LEU A 60 -8.84 1.91 -5.23
C LEU A 60 -7.61 1.27 -5.89
N LYS A 61 -7.69 0.94 -7.18
CA LYS A 61 -6.57 0.35 -7.92
C LYS A 61 -5.36 1.29 -7.97
N ALA A 62 -5.58 2.59 -8.18
CA ALA A 62 -4.50 3.58 -8.23
C ALA A 62 -3.79 3.74 -6.87
N HIS A 63 -4.54 3.72 -5.76
CA HIS A 63 -3.98 3.84 -4.41
C HIS A 63 -3.06 2.66 -4.05
N ALA A 64 -3.43 1.45 -4.49
CA ALA A 64 -2.69 0.22 -4.22
C ALA A 64 -1.33 0.11 -4.93
N ILE A 65 -1.22 0.65 -6.14
CA ILE A 65 0.01 0.55 -6.96
C ILE A 65 1.15 1.41 -6.38
N TYR A 66 0.82 2.45 -5.60
CA TYR A 66 1.79 3.49 -5.21
C TYR A 66 2.55 3.23 -3.89
N GLY A 67 2.17 2.21 -3.09
CA GLY A 67 2.47 2.26 -1.66
C GLY A 67 3.71 1.52 -1.12
N GLY A 68 3.97 0.28 -1.52
CA GLY A 68 4.71 -0.63 -0.62
C GLY A 68 6.15 -0.94 -1.00
N LEU A 69 6.34 -1.61 -2.14
CA LEU A 69 7.50 -2.48 -2.31
C LEU A 69 8.77 -1.75 -2.78
N ARG A 70 8.61 -0.74 -3.62
CA ARG A 70 9.73 0.07 -4.15
C ARG A 70 10.46 0.85 -3.04
N ASN A 71 9.73 1.22 -1.99
CA ASN A 71 10.21 2.13 -0.96
C ASN A 71 11.09 1.42 0.08
N ALA A 72 10.81 0.15 0.39
CA ALA A 72 11.56 -0.64 1.37
C ALA A 72 12.99 -0.98 0.89
N THR A 73 13.16 -1.29 -0.40
CA THR A 73 14.48 -1.59 -0.97
C THR A 73 15.30 -0.31 -1.16
N GLN A 74 14.65 0.81 -1.49
CA GLN A 74 15.30 2.11 -1.55
C GLN A 74 15.80 2.57 -0.18
N LEU A 75 15.00 2.43 0.88
CA LEU A 75 15.41 2.74 2.25
C LEU A 75 16.70 2.02 2.65
N ARG A 76 16.87 0.75 2.27
CA ARG A 76 18.12 0.00 2.53
C ARG A 76 19.32 0.60 1.76
N ARG A 77 19.13 0.91 0.48
CA ARG A 77 20.23 1.37 -0.40
C ARG A 77 20.66 2.80 -0.11
N THR A 78 19.72 3.68 0.23
CA THR A 78 19.96 5.14 0.31
C THR A 78 19.82 5.70 1.73
N GLY A 79 19.31 4.89 2.67
CA GLY A 79 18.94 5.36 4.01
C GLY A 79 17.70 6.25 4.03
N LYS A 80 16.99 6.40 2.90
CA LYS A 80 15.81 7.28 2.76
C LYS A 80 14.68 6.60 2.00
N VAL A 81 13.45 6.82 2.46
CA VAL A 81 12.26 6.50 1.69
C VAL A 81 12.07 7.59 0.65
N ASP A 82 12.00 7.22 -0.63
CA ASP A 82 11.64 8.12 -1.72
C ASP A 82 10.20 7.85 -2.10
N VAL A 83 9.36 8.85 -1.89
CA VAL A 83 7.92 8.78 -2.19
C VAL A 83 7.61 9.37 -3.57
N GLY A 84 8.64 9.69 -4.36
CA GLY A 84 8.55 10.34 -5.67
C GLY A 84 8.55 11.87 -5.57
N ALA A 85 8.84 12.52 -6.70
CA ALA A 85 9.02 13.99 -6.76
C ALA A 85 7.74 14.81 -6.47
N ASN A 86 6.56 14.19 -6.54
CA ASN A 86 5.26 14.89 -6.47
C ASN A 86 4.60 14.80 -5.08
N THR A 87 5.27 14.23 -4.08
CA THR A 87 4.72 14.10 -2.72
C THR A 87 5.84 14.06 -1.68
N SER A 88 5.50 14.13 -0.40
CA SER A 88 6.43 14.01 0.72
C SER A 88 5.87 13.07 1.78
N VAL A 89 6.74 12.53 2.65
CA VAL A 89 6.31 11.66 3.74
C VAL A 89 5.38 12.42 4.71
N GLU A 90 5.63 13.70 4.94
CA GLU A 90 4.78 14.58 5.76
C GLU A 90 3.41 14.79 5.14
N HIS A 91 3.36 14.99 3.82
CA HIS A 91 2.08 15.10 3.11
C HIS A 91 1.29 13.80 3.20
N LEU A 92 1.93 12.65 2.96
CA LEU A 92 1.30 11.35 3.12
C LEU A 92 0.82 11.15 4.56
N ALA A 93 1.64 11.47 5.57
CA ALA A 93 1.26 11.36 6.97
C ALA A 93 0.01 12.21 7.29
N SER A 94 -0.03 13.46 6.81
CA SER A 94 -1.17 14.35 6.99
C SER A 94 -2.45 13.80 6.35
N VAL A 95 -2.36 13.25 5.13
CA VAL A 95 -3.50 12.62 4.45
C VAL A 95 -4.03 11.41 5.23
N HIS A 96 -3.15 10.55 5.72
CA HIS A 96 -3.54 9.37 6.51
C HIS A 96 -4.13 9.76 7.87
N PHE A 97 -3.53 10.75 8.56
CA PHE A 97 -4.01 11.27 9.83
C PHE A 97 -5.43 11.85 9.70
N ASN A 98 -5.66 12.69 8.68
CA ASN A 98 -6.98 13.27 8.41
C ASN A 98 -8.04 12.22 8.02
N ALA A 99 -7.61 11.08 7.48
CA ALA A 99 -8.49 9.95 7.19
C ALA A 99 -8.77 9.07 8.42
N GLY A 100 -8.19 9.35 9.59
CA GLY A 100 -8.36 8.56 10.81
C GLY A 100 -7.54 7.26 10.84
N ILE A 101 -6.47 7.19 10.05
CA ILE A 101 -5.53 6.06 10.08
C ILE A 101 -4.61 6.21 11.29
N ALA A 102 -4.73 5.25 12.20
CA ALA A 102 -3.86 5.06 13.38
C ALA A 102 -3.01 3.78 13.27
N ASP A 103 -2.07 3.59 14.20
CA ASP A 103 -1.11 2.46 14.26
C ASP A 103 -1.76 1.09 14.06
N VAL A 104 -2.95 0.86 14.63
CA VAL A 104 -3.71 -0.39 14.49
C VAL A 104 -3.99 -0.78 13.03
N HIS A 105 -4.07 0.18 12.10
CA HIS A 105 -4.30 -0.09 10.68
C HIS A 105 -3.01 -0.46 9.93
N PHE A 106 -1.83 -0.20 10.51
CA PHE A 106 -0.55 -0.68 10.00
C PHE A 106 -0.22 -2.09 10.51
N GLU A 107 -0.79 -2.49 11.64
CA GLU A 107 -0.61 -3.80 12.27
C GLU A 107 -1.51 -4.90 11.67
N VAL A 108 -1.66 -4.93 10.35
CA VAL A 108 -2.36 -6.02 9.67
C VAL A 108 -1.51 -7.28 9.78
N ARG A 109 -1.78 -8.10 10.78
CA ARG A 109 -1.09 -9.37 10.98
C ARG A 109 -1.55 -10.37 9.92
N ARG A 110 -0.58 -11.06 9.29
CA ARG A 110 -0.85 -12.29 8.56
C ARG A 110 -1.40 -13.30 9.57
N ASN A 111 -2.63 -13.77 9.36
CA ASN A 111 -3.06 -15.08 9.86
C ASN A 111 -2.46 -16.15 8.96
#